data_AF-A0A1G8WFE5-F1
#
_entry.id   AF-A0A1G8WFE5-F1
#
_cell.length_a   1.000
_cell.length_b   1.000
_cell.length_c   1.000
_cell.angle_alpha   90.00
_cell.angle_beta   90.00
_cell.angle_gamma   90.00
#
_symmetry.space_group_name_H-M   'P 1'
#
loop_
_entity.id
_entity.type
_entity.pdbx_description
1 polymer ?
#
loop_
_entity_poly.entity_id
_entity_poly.type
_entity_poly.pdbx_seq_one_letter_code
_entity_poly.pdbx_strand_id
1 'polypeptide(L)'
;MAAGDNGPVALETAALKVGTAVGERALRAWLTARSTGESSGRPLVELMRVRFPDHLVRRKAERQLDDIADAVTARVLKLCAHEFPGLDDDDRLVVLAEARDTLARADLSDRALLAADADPVRLARTLRESLPAPRDLGEAQSRLYQVVLDECCDCLVRVVRHLPEFQPRAAAEMLSRLSGLGDQLSAMLARLPVRTLEAPDGTDLDTGFRRRYLEHVSRTFDTVELLGVRVERFRRAAR
;
A
#
# COMPACT_ATOMS: atom_id res chain seq x y z
N MET A 1 -11.86 -19.23 -32.08
CA MET A 1 -13.08 -18.40 -32.04
C MET A 1 -13.93 -18.92 -30.89
N ALA A 2 -13.98 -18.38 -29.68
CA ALA A 2 -13.43 -17.17 -29.08
C ALA A 2 -12.82 -17.55 -27.71
N ALA A 3 -11.55 -17.23 -27.49
CA ALA A 3 -11.00 -17.21 -26.13
C ALA A 3 -11.60 -15.95 -25.50
N GLY A 4 -12.57 -16.15 -24.61
CA GLY A 4 -13.34 -15.06 -24.02
C GLY A 4 -12.45 -14.12 -23.25
N ASP A 5 -12.69 -12.83 -23.45
CA ASP A 5 -12.17 -11.65 -22.75
C ASP A 5 -12.54 -11.65 -21.24
N ASN A 6 -12.24 -12.74 -20.54
CA ASN A 6 -12.53 -12.96 -19.11
C ASN A 6 -11.31 -12.74 -18.21
N GLY A 7 -10.10 -12.63 -18.78
CA GLY A 7 -8.87 -12.30 -18.06
C GLY A 7 -8.97 -11.03 -17.19
N PRO A 8 -9.44 -9.89 -17.73
CA PRO A 8 -9.53 -8.65 -16.95
C PRO A 8 -10.53 -8.75 -15.79
N VAL A 9 -11.68 -9.40 -16.01
CA VAL A 9 -12.72 -9.59 -14.97
C VAL A 9 -12.25 -10.56 -13.88
N ALA A 10 -11.52 -11.61 -14.25
CA ALA A 10 -10.94 -12.55 -13.29
C ALA A 10 -9.88 -11.86 -12.43
N LEU A 11 -9.03 -11.04 -13.04
CA LEU A 11 -7.99 -10.29 -12.33
C LEU A 11 -8.59 -9.26 -11.37
N GLU A 12 -9.60 -8.52 -11.81
CA GLU A 12 -10.37 -7.60 -10.96
C GLU A 12 -10.98 -8.32 -9.77
N THR A 13 -11.60 -9.48 -10.00
CA THR A 13 -12.17 -10.30 -8.92
C THR A 13 -11.11 -10.79 -7.93
N ALA A 14 -9.92 -11.17 -8.42
CA ALA A 14 -8.82 -11.61 -7.56
C ALA A 14 -8.25 -10.46 -6.74
N ALA A 15 -8.08 -9.28 -7.35
CA ALA A 15 -7.65 -8.07 -6.66
C ALA A 15 -8.67 -7.65 -5.60
N LEU A 16 -9.97 -7.74 -5.89
CA LEU A 16 -11.03 -7.47 -4.92
C LEU A 16 -10.93 -8.37 -3.69
N LYS A 17 -10.69 -9.68 -3.89
CA LYS A 17 -10.50 -10.62 -2.77
C LYS A 17 -9.30 -10.26 -1.90
N VAL A 18 -8.22 -9.74 -2.49
CA VAL A 18 -7.06 -9.24 -1.73
C VAL A 18 -7.45 -7.99 -0.95
N GLY A 19 -8.14 -7.02 -1.58
CA GLY A 19 -8.62 -5.82 -0.93
C GLY A 19 -9.54 -6.10 0.25
N THR A 20 -10.52 -6.98 0.09
CA THR A 20 -11.41 -7.44 1.16
C THR A 20 -10.63 -8.08 2.30
N ALA A 21 -9.65 -8.95 1.99
CA ALA A 21 -8.82 -9.57 3.02
C ALA A 21 -8.05 -8.53 3.85
N VAL A 22 -7.50 -7.48 3.22
CA VAL A 22 -6.83 -6.39 3.93
C VAL A 22 -7.82 -5.60 4.80
N GLY A 23 -8.98 -5.23 4.27
CA GLY A 23 -10.02 -4.50 5.00
C GLY A 23 -10.54 -5.26 6.24
N GLU A 24 -10.86 -6.54 6.09
CA GLU A 24 -11.29 -7.40 7.20
C GLU A 24 -10.22 -7.53 8.28
N ARG A 25 -8.95 -7.65 7.89
CA ARG A 25 -7.83 -7.76 8.83
C ARG A 25 -7.60 -6.46 9.59
N ALA A 26 -7.65 -5.32 8.91
CA ALA A 26 -7.54 -4.02 9.55
C ALA A 26 -8.68 -3.77 10.55
N LEU A 27 -9.93 -4.11 10.18
CA LEU A 27 -11.05 -4.01 11.11
C LEU A 27 -10.86 -4.89 12.34
N ARG A 28 -10.51 -6.16 12.12
CA ARG A 28 -10.31 -7.12 13.20
C ARG A 28 -9.26 -6.60 14.18
N ALA A 29 -8.09 -6.20 13.68
CA ALA A 29 -7.02 -5.64 14.49
C ALA A 29 -7.53 -4.45 15.33
N TRP A 30 -8.28 -3.53 14.71
CA TRP A 30 -8.84 -2.38 15.41
C TRP A 30 -9.90 -2.75 16.47
N LEU A 31 -10.76 -3.74 16.19
CA LEU A 31 -11.77 -4.22 17.14
C LEU A 31 -11.15 -4.94 18.34
N THR A 32 -10.02 -5.63 18.15
CA THR A 32 -9.36 -6.40 19.20
C THR A 32 -8.29 -5.62 19.97
N ALA A 33 -7.79 -4.49 19.44
CA ALA A 33 -6.73 -3.69 20.05
C ALA A 33 -7.01 -3.17 21.48
N ARG A 34 -8.27 -3.17 21.92
CA ARG A 34 -8.65 -2.81 23.30
C ARG A 34 -9.31 -3.95 24.08
N SER A 35 -9.35 -5.14 23.51
CA SER A 35 -9.95 -6.31 24.16
C SER A 35 -8.90 -7.07 24.97
N THR A 36 -9.21 -7.39 26.22
CA THR A 36 -8.35 -8.21 27.08
C THR A 36 -8.40 -9.67 26.62
N GLY A 37 -7.57 -10.05 25.65
CA GLY A 37 -7.20 -11.44 25.30
C GLY A 37 -8.27 -12.37 24.70
N GLU A 38 -9.52 -12.33 25.17
CA GLU A 38 -10.59 -13.29 24.86
C GLU A 38 -11.32 -13.01 23.54
N SER A 39 -11.02 -11.92 22.85
CA SER A 39 -11.74 -11.54 21.62
C SER A 39 -11.03 -11.95 20.34
N SER A 40 -9.77 -12.42 20.40
CA SER A 40 -8.98 -12.74 19.21
C SER A 40 -9.58 -13.90 18.38
N GLY A 41 -10.27 -14.84 19.03
CA GLY A 41 -10.91 -16.00 18.37
C GLY A 41 -12.35 -15.79 17.88
N ARG A 42 -12.98 -14.64 18.17
CA ARG A 42 -14.39 -14.43 17.80
C ARG A 42 -14.54 -14.13 16.31
N PRO A 43 -15.63 -14.57 15.67
CA PRO A 43 -15.92 -14.21 14.28
C PRO A 43 -16.10 -12.69 14.15
N LEU A 44 -15.70 -12.12 13.01
CA LEU A 44 -15.67 -10.67 12.79
C LEU A 44 -17.05 -10.03 13.00
N VAL A 45 -18.10 -10.71 12.52
CA VAL A 45 -19.50 -10.28 12.68
C VAL A 45 -19.92 -10.16 14.14
N GLU A 46 -19.40 -11.02 15.02
CA GLU A 46 -19.69 -10.94 16.46
C GLU A 46 -18.94 -9.78 17.10
N LEU A 47 -17.66 -9.58 16.75
CA LEU A 47 -16.90 -8.41 17.20
C LEU A 47 -17.58 -7.10 16.79
N MET A 48 -18.09 -7.02 15.56
CA MET A 48 -18.85 -5.86 15.08
C MET A 48 -20.16 -5.67 15.83
N ARG A 49 -20.90 -6.75 16.16
CA ARG A 49 -22.15 -6.65 16.94
C ARG A 49 -21.90 -6.17 18.37
N VAL A 50 -20.85 -6.68 19.02
CA VAL A 50 -20.46 -6.27 20.38
C VAL A 50 -20.04 -4.80 20.38
N ARG A 51 -19.28 -4.36 19.37
CA ARG A 51 -18.79 -2.98 19.27
C ARG A 51 -19.86 -1.99 18.80
N PHE A 52 -20.73 -2.40 17.90
CA PHE A 52 -21.75 -1.59 17.24
C PHE A 52 -23.13 -2.24 17.43
N PRO A 53 -23.77 -2.01 18.60
CA PRO A 53 -25.11 -2.55 18.86
C PRO A 53 -26.15 -1.94 17.90
N ASP A 54 -25.97 -0.68 17.51
CA ASP A 54 -26.83 0.02 16.55
C ASP A 54 -26.64 -0.53 15.12
N HIS A 55 -27.76 -0.89 14.47
CA HIS A 55 -27.76 -1.46 13.13
C HIS A 55 -27.28 -0.48 12.04
N LEU A 56 -27.64 0.80 12.14
CA LEU A 56 -27.24 1.83 11.17
C LEU A 56 -25.74 2.11 11.28
N VAL A 57 -25.21 2.18 12.51
CA VAL A 57 -23.77 2.37 12.75
C VAL A 57 -22.98 1.18 12.20
N ARG A 58 -23.44 -0.06 12.45
CA ARG A 58 -22.80 -1.27 11.91
C ARG A 58 -22.81 -1.29 10.39
N ARG A 59 -23.95 -1.01 9.74
CA ARG A 59 -24.04 -0.94 8.27
C ARG A 59 -23.11 0.10 7.67
N LYS A 60 -22.90 1.23 8.36
CA LYS A 60 -21.97 2.26 7.90
C LYS A 60 -20.51 1.86 8.11
N ALA A 61 -20.19 1.13 9.17
CA ALA A 61 -18.87 0.53 9.34
C ALA A 61 -18.58 -0.51 8.23
N GLU A 62 -19.55 -1.37 7.89
CA GLU A 62 -19.44 -2.31 6.77
C GLU A 62 -19.11 -1.60 5.45
N ARG A 63 -19.86 -0.53 5.10
CA ARG A 63 -19.59 0.27 3.90
C ARG A 63 -18.19 0.87 3.88
N GLN A 64 -17.70 1.36 5.01
CA GLN A 64 -16.34 1.93 5.08
C GLN A 64 -15.28 0.86 4.85
N LEU A 65 -15.55 -0.40 5.19
CA LEU A 65 -14.65 -1.51 4.87
C LEU A 65 -14.68 -1.85 3.39
N ASP A 66 -15.85 -1.81 2.77
CA ASP A 66 -15.99 -1.96 1.33
C ASP A 66 -15.20 -0.83 0.62
N ASP A 67 -15.35 0.42 1.05
CA ASP A 67 -14.60 1.57 0.51
C ASP A 67 -13.07 1.37 0.64
N ILE A 68 -12.61 0.84 1.77
CA ILE A 68 -11.19 0.50 1.99
C ILE A 68 -10.77 -0.64 1.05
N ALA A 69 -11.57 -1.69 0.95
CA ALA A 69 -11.29 -2.83 0.08
C ALA A 69 -11.18 -2.40 -1.39
N ASP A 70 -12.07 -1.53 -1.85
CA ASP A 70 -12.07 -0.96 -3.20
C ASP A 70 -10.80 -0.11 -3.44
N ALA A 71 -10.40 0.70 -2.46
CA ALA A 71 -9.17 1.49 -2.56
C ALA A 71 -7.91 0.61 -2.66
N VAL A 72 -7.83 -0.47 -1.88
CA VAL A 72 -6.74 -1.46 -1.96
C VAL A 72 -6.77 -2.18 -3.31
N THR A 73 -7.95 -2.59 -3.76
CA THR A 73 -8.18 -3.27 -5.05
C THR A 73 -7.66 -2.43 -6.21
N ALA A 74 -8.00 -1.13 -6.23
CA ALA A 74 -7.54 -0.21 -7.26
C ALA A 74 -6.00 -0.05 -7.26
N ARG A 75 -5.35 -0.11 -6.09
CA ARG A 75 -3.88 -0.07 -5.99
C ARG A 75 -3.24 -1.35 -6.50
N VAL A 76 -3.76 -2.51 -6.12
CA VAL A 76 -3.31 -3.82 -6.60
C VAL A 76 -3.44 -3.92 -8.13
N LEU A 77 -4.57 -3.49 -8.70
CA LEU A 77 -4.75 -3.50 -10.16
C LEU A 77 -3.75 -2.59 -10.88
N LYS A 78 -3.44 -1.42 -10.31
CA LYS A 78 -2.42 -0.53 -10.86
C LYS A 78 -1.02 -1.18 -10.86
N LEU A 79 -0.67 -1.90 -9.78
CA LEU A 79 0.59 -2.65 -9.68
C LEU A 79 0.67 -3.73 -10.76
N CYS A 80 -0.37 -4.56 -10.88
CA CYS A 80 -0.43 -5.62 -11.88
C CYS A 80 -0.31 -5.09 -13.32
N ALA A 81 -0.85 -3.90 -13.59
CA ALA A 81 -0.79 -3.28 -14.91
C ALA A 81 0.58 -2.69 -15.28
N HIS A 82 1.34 -2.14 -14.32
CA HIS A 82 2.56 -1.37 -14.61
C HIS A 82 3.87 -2.15 -14.51
N GLU A 83 3.95 -3.17 -13.67
CA GLU A 83 5.27 -3.70 -13.27
C GLU A 83 5.70 -4.98 -13.97
N PHE A 84 4.76 -5.69 -14.61
CA PHE A 84 5.07 -6.98 -15.21
C PHE A 84 4.31 -7.19 -16.52
N PRO A 85 4.65 -6.44 -17.58
CA PRO A 85 4.08 -6.65 -18.90
C PRO A 85 4.42 -8.04 -19.49
N GLY A 86 5.40 -8.74 -18.93
CA GLY A 86 5.79 -10.09 -19.33
C GLY A 86 5.10 -11.24 -18.59
N LEU A 87 4.28 -10.96 -17.58
CA LEU A 87 3.42 -11.97 -16.93
C LEU A 87 2.04 -11.95 -17.59
N ASP A 88 1.52 -13.13 -17.91
CA ASP A 88 0.14 -13.24 -18.35
C ASP A 88 -0.84 -13.08 -17.19
N ASP A 89 -2.14 -13.02 -17.50
CA ASP A 89 -3.16 -12.84 -16.47
C ASP A 89 -3.29 -14.06 -15.56
N ASP A 90 -2.99 -15.28 -16.03
CA ASP A 90 -3.03 -16.50 -15.23
C ASP A 90 -1.95 -16.49 -14.14
N ASP A 91 -0.74 -16.06 -14.48
CA ASP A 91 0.35 -15.88 -13.52
C ASP A 91 0.00 -14.83 -12.46
N ARG A 92 -0.62 -13.71 -12.86
CA ARG A 92 -1.08 -12.68 -11.93
C ARG A 92 -2.15 -13.21 -10.99
N LEU A 93 -3.09 -14.01 -11.50
CA LEU A 93 -4.12 -14.66 -10.68
C LEU A 93 -3.53 -15.58 -9.62
N VAL A 94 -2.52 -16.38 -9.98
CA VAL A 94 -1.80 -17.24 -9.03
C VAL A 94 -1.15 -16.40 -7.93
N VAL A 95 -0.47 -15.31 -8.30
CA VAL A 95 0.18 -14.43 -7.32
C VAL A 95 -0.82 -13.78 -6.36
N LEU A 96 -1.94 -13.26 -6.88
CA LEU A 96 -2.98 -12.64 -6.04
C LEU A 96 -3.66 -13.66 -5.12
N ALA A 97 -3.83 -14.91 -5.59
CA ALA A 97 -4.34 -15.99 -4.75
C ALA A 97 -3.36 -16.32 -3.60
N GLU A 98 -2.06 -16.42 -3.89
CA GLU A 98 -1.04 -16.66 -2.86
C GLU A 98 -0.91 -15.49 -1.87
N ALA A 99 -1.01 -14.25 -2.35
CA ALA A 99 -1.03 -13.07 -1.49
C ALA A 99 -2.23 -13.09 -0.53
N ARG A 100 -3.43 -13.37 -1.04
CA ARG A 100 -4.65 -13.55 -0.23
C ARG A 100 -4.45 -14.65 0.82
N ASP A 101 -3.91 -15.79 0.43
CA ASP A 101 -3.74 -16.94 1.33
C ASP A 101 -2.65 -16.67 2.39
N THR A 102 -1.63 -15.89 2.03
CA THR A 102 -0.64 -15.37 2.97
C THR A 102 -1.32 -14.47 4.01
N LEU A 103 -2.12 -13.49 3.60
CA LEU A 103 -2.88 -12.62 4.51
C LEU A 103 -3.87 -13.42 5.39
N ALA A 104 -4.44 -14.49 4.86
CA ALA A 104 -5.34 -15.37 5.58
C ALA A 104 -4.63 -16.19 6.67
N ARG A 105 -3.39 -16.65 6.41
CA ARG A 105 -2.59 -17.46 7.36
C ARG A 105 -1.78 -16.61 8.34
N ALA A 106 -1.43 -15.38 7.96
CA ALA A 106 -0.63 -14.48 8.75
C ALA A 106 -1.25 -14.14 10.11
N ASP A 107 -0.41 -14.08 11.14
CA ASP A 107 -0.76 -13.41 12.39
C ASP A 107 -0.69 -11.89 12.18
N LEU A 108 -1.87 -11.31 11.91
CA LEU A 108 -2.08 -9.87 11.76
C LEU A 108 -2.86 -9.32 12.96
N SER A 109 -2.69 -9.93 14.13
CA SER A 109 -3.29 -9.46 15.37
C SER A 109 -2.73 -8.08 15.76
N ASP A 110 -3.46 -7.39 16.64
CA ASP A 110 -2.97 -6.14 17.23
C ASP A 110 -1.60 -6.29 17.88
N ARG A 111 -1.33 -7.44 18.52
CA ARG A 111 -0.01 -7.76 19.09
C ARG A 111 1.08 -7.78 18.02
N ALA A 112 0.82 -8.39 16.87
CA ALA A 112 1.78 -8.43 15.77
C ALA A 112 2.00 -7.03 15.16
N LEU A 113 0.95 -6.22 15.04
CA LEU A 113 1.05 -4.85 14.55
C LEU A 113 1.80 -3.93 15.50
N LEU A 114 1.55 -4.05 16.81
CA LEU A 114 2.30 -3.33 17.86
C LEU A 114 3.76 -3.79 17.92
N ALA A 115 4.04 -5.08 17.79
CA ALA A 115 5.41 -5.61 17.74
C ALA A 115 6.19 -5.12 16.50
N ALA A 116 5.48 -4.80 15.42
CA ALA A 116 6.04 -4.15 14.24
C ALA A 116 6.13 -2.62 14.38
N ASP A 117 5.77 -2.02 15.52
CA ASP A 117 5.64 -0.57 15.74
C ASP A 117 4.73 0.12 14.69
N ALA A 118 3.73 -0.61 14.23
CA ALA A 118 2.89 -0.25 13.09
C ALA A 118 3.72 0.24 11.89
N ASP A 119 4.91 -0.32 11.66
CA ASP A 119 5.75 -0.04 10.50
C ASP A 119 5.46 -1.09 9.41
N PRO A 120 5.07 -0.68 8.20
CA PRO A 120 4.65 -1.61 7.18
C PRO A 120 5.80 -2.46 6.61
N VAL A 121 7.02 -1.92 6.56
CA VAL A 121 8.21 -2.66 6.09
C VAL A 121 8.60 -3.73 7.10
N ARG A 122 8.56 -3.39 8.39
CA ARG A 122 8.80 -4.37 9.46
C ARG A 122 7.74 -5.45 9.48
N LEU A 123 6.47 -5.08 9.31
CA LEU A 123 5.38 -6.06 9.24
C LEU A 123 5.59 -7.03 8.07
N ALA A 124 5.85 -6.52 6.87
CA ALA A 124 6.07 -7.36 5.69
C ALA A 124 7.29 -8.29 5.86
N ARG A 125 8.39 -7.80 6.45
CA ARG A 125 9.55 -8.62 6.81
C ARG A 125 9.17 -9.74 7.78
N THR A 126 8.48 -9.42 8.86
CA THR A 126 8.06 -10.42 9.85
C THR A 126 7.12 -11.48 9.25
N LEU A 127 6.22 -11.09 8.33
CA LEU A 127 5.38 -12.05 7.63
C LEU A 127 6.19 -13.03 6.77
N ARG A 128 7.20 -12.55 6.05
CA ARG A 128 8.09 -13.39 5.24
C ARG A 128 8.95 -14.32 6.08
N GLU A 129 9.37 -13.89 7.26
CA GLU A 129 10.19 -14.69 8.17
C GLU A 129 9.35 -15.77 8.90
N SER A 130 8.06 -15.47 9.16
CA SER A 130 7.17 -16.35 9.91
C SER A 130 6.40 -17.36 9.06
N LEU A 131 6.24 -17.10 7.76
CA LEU A 131 5.52 -17.97 6.84
C LEU A 131 6.49 -18.62 5.84
N PRO A 132 6.26 -19.89 5.46
CA PRO A 132 7.04 -20.51 4.40
C PRO A 132 6.83 -19.75 3.09
N ALA A 133 7.92 -19.51 2.34
CA ALA A 133 7.84 -18.92 1.03
C ALA A 133 6.95 -19.79 0.10
N PRO A 134 6.14 -19.15 -0.78
CA PRO A 134 5.38 -19.89 -1.79
C PRO A 134 6.32 -20.74 -2.64
N ARG A 135 6.04 -22.04 -2.76
CA ARG A 135 6.95 -22.99 -3.43
C ARG A 135 6.76 -23.08 -4.94
N ASP A 136 5.59 -22.68 -5.42
CA ASP A 136 5.16 -22.89 -6.81
C ASP A 136 5.22 -21.62 -7.65
N LEU A 137 5.94 -20.58 -7.20
CA LEU A 137 6.13 -19.34 -7.94
C LEU A 137 7.48 -19.35 -8.65
N GLY A 138 7.47 -19.09 -9.96
CA GLY A 138 8.69 -18.78 -10.70
C GLY A 138 9.28 -17.42 -10.27
N GLU A 139 10.41 -17.03 -10.88
CA GLU A 139 11.15 -15.84 -10.43
C GLU A 139 10.33 -14.55 -10.60
N ALA A 140 9.64 -14.38 -11.74
CA ALA A 140 8.82 -13.20 -12.00
C ALA A 140 7.57 -13.16 -11.10
N GLN A 141 6.85 -14.28 -10.93
CA GLN A 141 5.70 -14.36 -10.02
C GLN A 141 6.12 -14.12 -8.57
N SER A 142 7.28 -14.64 -8.15
CA SER A 142 7.82 -14.42 -6.81
C SER A 142 8.08 -12.94 -6.54
N ARG A 143 8.63 -12.21 -7.51
CA ARG A 143 8.86 -10.77 -7.36
C ARG A 143 7.55 -9.99 -7.26
N LEU A 144 6.55 -10.30 -8.10
CA LEU A 144 5.23 -9.68 -8.01
C LEU A 144 4.57 -9.97 -6.66
N TYR A 145 4.68 -11.21 -6.17
CA TYR A 145 4.18 -11.60 -4.86
C TYR A 145 4.77 -10.74 -3.74
N GLN A 146 6.08 -10.49 -3.77
CA GLN A 146 6.72 -9.64 -2.76
C GLN A 146 6.17 -8.21 -2.77
N VAL A 147 6.02 -7.60 -3.95
CA VAL A 147 5.50 -6.23 -4.09
C VAL A 147 4.04 -6.15 -3.65
N VAL A 148 3.20 -7.11 -4.05
CA VAL A 148 1.79 -7.16 -3.63
C VAL A 148 1.68 -7.32 -2.12
N LEU A 149 2.52 -8.16 -1.51
CA LEU A 149 2.53 -8.35 -0.06
C LEU A 149 2.95 -7.08 0.70
N ASP A 150 3.98 -6.38 0.21
CA ASP A 150 4.40 -5.09 0.77
C ASP A 150 3.27 -4.05 0.69
N GLU A 151 2.61 -3.95 -0.47
CA GLU A 151 1.48 -3.04 -0.66
C GLU A 151 0.32 -3.36 0.30
N CYS A 152 0.01 -4.65 0.50
CA CYS A 152 -1.01 -5.06 1.45
C CYS A 152 -0.66 -4.67 2.89
N CYS A 153 0.61 -4.81 3.29
CA CYS A 153 1.08 -4.40 4.62
C CYS A 153 1.02 -2.87 4.79
N ASP A 154 1.44 -2.13 3.76
CA ASP A 154 1.34 -0.66 3.70
C ASP A 154 -0.11 -0.19 3.89
N CYS A 155 -1.04 -0.81 3.15
CA CYS A 155 -2.46 -0.51 3.24
C CYS A 155 -3.01 -0.84 4.63
N LEU A 156 -2.72 -2.03 5.15
CA LEU A 156 -3.21 -2.48 6.46
C LEU A 156 -2.77 -1.53 7.57
N VAL A 157 -1.48 -1.21 7.63
CA VAL A 157 -0.92 -0.30 8.64
C VAL A 157 -1.57 1.08 8.57
N ARG A 158 -1.74 1.64 7.36
CA ARG A 158 -2.37 2.95 7.19
C ARG A 158 -3.83 2.93 7.64
N VAL A 159 -4.59 1.91 7.24
CA VAL A 159 -5.99 1.78 7.66
C VAL A 159 -6.08 1.70 9.19
N VAL A 160 -5.25 0.88 9.83
CA VAL A 160 -5.23 0.76 11.30
C VAL A 160 -4.84 2.08 11.98
N ARG A 161 -3.84 2.80 11.45
CA ARG A 161 -3.41 4.11 11.98
C ARG A 161 -4.47 5.20 11.81
N HIS A 162 -5.31 5.13 10.78
CA HIS A 162 -6.32 6.14 10.48
C HIS A 162 -7.73 5.79 10.98
N LEU A 163 -7.96 4.57 11.47
CA LEU A 163 -9.20 4.19 12.14
C LEU A 163 -9.31 4.93 13.49
N PRO A 164 -10.25 5.88 13.64
CA PRO A 164 -10.21 6.78 14.77
C PRO A 164 -10.74 6.11 16.05
N GLU A 165 -10.31 6.61 17.21
CA GLU A 165 -10.70 6.08 18.52
C GLU A 165 -12.18 6.42 18.84
N PHE A 166 -13.11 5.54 18.49
CA PHE A 166 -14.53 5.82 18.72
C PHE A 166 -15.02 5.41 20.12
N GLN A 167 -15.46 6.42 20.88
CA GLN A 167 -16.33 6.28 22.05
C GLN A 167 -17.82 6.38 21.63
N PRO A 168 -18.74 5.61 22.21
CA PRO A 168 -20.04 5.25 21.62
C PRO A 168 -21.06 6.39 21.41
N ARG A 169 -20.88 7.59 21.98
CA ARG A 169 -21.68 8.80 21.62
C ARG A 169 -21.05 9.66 20.54
N ALA A 170 -19.75 9.53 20.32
CA ALA A 170 -19.05 10.10 19.17
C ALA A 170 -19.31 9.29 17.89
N ALA A 171 -19.90 8.08 18.00
CA ALA A 171 -20.13 7.14 16.91
C ALA A 171 -21.05 7.61 15.78
N ALA A 172 -21.91 8.61 15.96
CA ALA A 172 -22.67 9.20 14.86
C ALA A 172 -21.92 10.40 14.24
N GLU A 173 -21.33 11.24 15.09
CA GLU A 173 -20.66 12.48 14.71
C GLU A 173 -19.31 12.25 14.02
N MET A 174 -18.46 11.42 14.61
CA MET A 174 -17.21 11.00 13.97
C MET A 174 -17.49 10.08 12.77
N LEU A 175 -18.67 9.46 12.65
CA LEU A 175 -19.01 8.64 11.49
C LEU A 175 -19.38 9.52 10.29
N SER A 176 -20.02 10.67 10.54
CA SER A 176 -20.13 11.78 9.58
C SER A 176 -18.75 12.30 9.17
N ARG A 177 -17.84 12.51 10.14
CA ARG A 177 -16.43 12.88 9.85
C ARG A 177 -15.64 11.78 9.16
N LEU A 178 -15.89 10.50 9.43
CA LEU A 178 -15.24 9.34 8.81
C LEU A 178 -15.61 9.23 7.35
N SER A 179 -16.85 9.53 6.97
CA SER A 179 -17.22 9.64 5.56
C SER A 179 -16.37 10.71 4.87
N GLY A 180 -16.18 11.87 5.50
CA GLY A 180 -15.25 12.89 5.01
C GLY A 180 -13.77 12.46 5.03
N LEU A 181 -13.34 11.65 6.00
CA LEU A 181 -11.99 11.08 6.04
C LEU A 181 -11.81 9.96 5.02
N GLY A 182 -12.84 9.19 4.68
CA GLY A 182 -12.82 8.20 3.60
C GLY A 182 -12.64 8.87 2.26
N ASP A 183 -13.34 9.98 2.03
CA ASP A 183 -13.13 10.82 0.84
C ASP A 183 -11.71 11.40 0.80
N GLN A 184 -11.18 11.86 1.95
CA GLN A 184 -9.81 12.38 2.06
C GLN A 184 -8.75 11.28 1.93
N LEU A 185 -8.99 10.09 2.47
CA LEU A 185 -8.10 8.95 2.41
C LEU A 185 -8.06 8.40 1.00
N SER A 186 -9.20 8.26 0.33
CA SER A 186 -9.27 7.93 -1.10
C SER A 186 -8.51 8.96 -1.93
N ALA A 187 -8.67 10.25 -1.62
CA ALA A 187 -7.92 11.32 -2.29
C ALA A 187 -6.42 11.30 -1.97
N MET A 188 -6.00 10.91 -0.78
CA MET A 188 -4.58 10.77 -0.41
C MET A 188 -3.95 9.51 -0.99
N LEU A 189 -4.62 8.35 -0.89
CA LEU A 189 -4.20 7.08 -1.49
C LEU A 189 -4.10 7.18 -3.01
N ALA A 190 -4.95 8.00 -3.65
CA ALA A 190 -4.85 8.32 -5.06
C ALA A 190 -3.61 9.14 -5.44
N ARG A 191 -3.02 9.87 -4.47
CA ARG A 191 -1.87 10.75 -4.66
C ARG A 191 -0.55 10.16 -4.17
N LEU A 192 -0.59 9.01 -3.52
CA LEU A 192 0.60 8.34 -3.01
C LEU A 192 1.34 7.61 -4.15
N PRO A 193 2.68 7.69 -4.19
CA PRO A 193 3.49 6.92 -5.13
C PRO A 193 3.17 5.43 -5.01
N VAL A 194 3.03 4.80 -6.16
CA VAL A 194 2.95 3.34 -6.26
C VAL A 194 4.36 2.81 -6.02
N ARG A 195 4.51 1.87 -5.08
CA ARG A 195 5.76 1.13 -4.88
C ARG A 195 5.90 0.18 -6.05
N THR A 196 7.06 0.18 -6.69
CA THR A 196 7.29 -0.69 -7.84
C THR A 196 8.48 -1.61 -7.62
N LEU A 197 8.59 -2.66 -8.43
CA LEU A 197 9.79 -3.50 -8.54
C LEU A 197 11.10 -2.70 -8.53
N GLU A 198 11.12 -1.60 -9.27
CA GLU A 198 12.29 -0.74 -9.44
C GLU A 198 12.37 0.34 -8.34
N ALA A 199 11.28 0.59 -7.62
CA ALA A 199 11.22 1.53 -6.51
C ALA A 199 10.43 0.94 -5.32
N PRO A 200 11.05 0.04 -4.54
CA PRO A 200 10.39 -0.64 -3.42
C PRO A 200 9.92 0.33 -2.33
N ASP A 201 10.54 1.51 -2.24
CA ASP A 201 10.17 2.60 -1.32
C ASP A 201 9.24 3.66 -1.95
N GLY A 202 8.83 3.48 -3.20
CA GLY A 202 7.99 4.41 -3.97
C GLY A 202 8.78 5.35 -4.90
N THR A 203 8.17 5.75 -6.01
CA THR A 203 8.79 6.54 -7.09
C THR A 203 8.88 8.05 -6.83
N ASP A 204 8.23 8.58 -5.78
CA ASP A 204 8.14 10.02 -5.51
C ASP A 204 9.45 10.66 -5.00
N LEU A 205 10.45 9.83 -4.66
CA LEU A 205 11.77 10.34 -4.29
C LEU A 205 12.64 10.67 -5.51
N ASP A 206 12.27 10.22 -6.71
CA ASP A 206 13.25 10.08 -7.78
C ASP A 206 13.44 11.34 -8.63
N THR A 207 12.39 12.14 -8.88
CA THR A 207 12.54 13.40 -9.64
C THR A 207 13.23 14.50 -8.84
N GLY A 208 12.94 14.60 -7.54
CA GLY A 208 13.56 15.57 -6.64
C GLY A 208 15.01 15.20 -6.29
N PHE A 209 15.30 13.91 -6.12
CA PHE A 209 16.66 13.41 -5.94
C PHE A 209 17.49 13.58 -7.22
N ARG A 210 16.98 13.13 -8.38
CA ARG A 210 17.66 13.27 -9.68
C ARG A 210 18.04 14.72 -9.98
N ARG A 211 17.13 15.67 -9.72
CA ARG A 211 17.42 17.11 -9.90
C ARG A 211 18.56 17.57 -8.99
N ARG A 212 18.49 17.27 -7.70
CA ARG A 212 19.53 17.66 -6.72
C ARG A 212 20.87 17.00 -7.00
N TYR A 213 20.88 15.74 -7.44
CA TYR A 213 22.08 15.01 -7.82
C TYR A 213 22.73 15.61 -9.08
N LEU A 214 21.94 15.87 -10.15
CA LEU A 214 22.44 16.51 -11.36
C LEU A 214 22.93 17.94 -11.11
N GLU A 215 22.24 18.70 -10.27
CA GLU A 215 22.65 20.05 -9.87
C GLU A 215 23.94 20.02 -9.04
N HIS A 216 24.11 19.03 -8.17
CA HIS A 216 25.34 18.81 -7.40
C HIS A 216 26.52 18.38 -8.30
N VAL A 217 26.31 17.46 -9.24
CA VAL A 217 27.33 17.05 -10.22
C VAL A 217 27.73 18.23 -11.10
N SER A 218 26.77 19.02 -11.60
CA SER A 218 27.05 20.25 -12.35
C SER A 218 27.89 21.22 -11.50
N ARG A 219 27.47 21.56 -10.28
CA ARG A 219 28.24 22.48 -9.43
C ARG A 219 29.63 21.99 -9.04
N THR A 220 29.83 20.68 -8.93
CA THR A 220 31.08 20.08 -8.46
C THR A 220 32.09 19.88 -9.60
N PHE A 221 31.61 19.71 -10.84
CA PHE A 221 32.44 19.44 -12.02
C PHE A 221 32.42 20.55 -13.09
N ASP A 222 31.73 21.67 -12.86
CA ASP A 222 31.71 22.84 -13.75
C ASP A 222 32.89 23.79 -13.46
N THR A 223 34.11 23.24 -13.45
CA THR A 223 35.35 24.02 -13.40
C THR A 223 36.20 23.66 -14.60
N VAL A 224 36.30 24.60 -15.55
CA VAL A 224 37.25 24.51 -16.66
C VAL A 224 38.46 25.36 -16.30
N GLU A 225 39.56 24.74 -15.87
CA GLU A 225 40.84 25.43 -15.74
C GLU A 225 41.42 25.70 -17.14
N LEU A 226 41.29 26.96 -17.59
CA LEU A 226 41.94 27.43 -18.82
C LEU A 226 43.42 27.77 -18.54
N LEU A 227 44.26 26.74 -18.56
CA LEU A 227 45.71 26.90 -18.52
C LEU A 227 46.22 27.30 -19.92
N GLY A 228 46.67 28.55 -20.08
CA GLY A 228 47.43 28.98 -21.26
C GLY A 228 46.90 30.18 -22.05
N VAL A 229 45.84 30.88 -21.61
CA VAL A 229 45.31 32.01 -22.39
C VAL A 229 46.02 33.32 -22.03
N ARG A 230 46.80 33.88 -22.97
CA ARG A 230 47.34 35.25 -22.89
C ARG A 230 46.26 36.25 -23.32
N VAL A 231 45.80 37.06 -22.37
CA VAL A 231 44.82 38.13 -22.63
C VAL A 231 45.56 39.43 -22.97
N GLU A 232 45.64 39.78 -24.25
CA GLU A 232 46.15 41.09 -24.67
C GLU A 232 45.07 42.17 -24.56
N ARG A 233 45.36 43.24 -23.81
CA ARG A 233 44.45 44.39 -23.63
C ARG A 233 44.58 45.37 -24.80
N PHE A 234 43.53 45.50 -25.60
CA PHE A 234 43.41 46.55 -26.60
C PHE A 234 43.05 47.90 -25.95
N ARG A 235 43.94 48.90 -26.02
CA ARG A 235 43.63 50.31 -25.71
C ARG A 235 43.18 51.01 -26.99
N ARG A 236 41.95 51.53 -27.03
CA ARG A 236 41.50 52.46 -28.08
C ARG A 236 42.07 53.85 -27.80
N ALA A 237 42.80 54.42 -28.75
CA ALA A 237 43.12 55.84 -28.78
C ALA A 237 41.93 56.62 -29.34
N ALA A 238 41.61 57.75 -28.71
CA ALA A 238 40.53 58.64 -29.07
C ALA A 238 40.83 59.45 -30.34
N ARG A 239 39.79 59.68 -31.15
CA ARG A 239 39.62 60.87 -32.00
C ARG A 239 38.15 61.24 -32.02
#